data_AF-A0A8J7U6B9-F1
#
_entry.id   AF-A0A8J7U6B9-F1
#
_cell.length_a   1.000
_cell.length_b   1.000
_cell.length_c   1.000
_cell.angle_alpha   90.00
_cell.angle_beta   90.00
_cell.angle_gamma   90.00
#
_symmetry.space_group_name_H-M   'P 1'
#
loop_
_entity.id
_entity.type
_entity.pdbx_description
1 polymer ?
#
loop_
_entity_poly.entity_id
_entity_poly.type
_entity_poly.pdbx_seq_one_letter_code
_entity_poly.pdbx_strand_id
1 'polypeptide(L)'
;MKRTLLLLVSLVISTATVWAQVGRIAHVTSASGGFQTDLNLANLGNASLQVALTAYDVNGNFVTTVTPSLAAGATLFQDSQSLFGSDQVGYVTYTPQADLSISAVYRLAADSNATPAHVPADQTTSTGWRIYPGNPSQAWDGFAVVNTGSATTDVRVRQFDAAGSMLTETTAVSGLAANAKGLYVIGDAFTPRADSWFEISADQPLAMTALRGNFSATLLWQNAAEAVTPRTVNPTACNPENSVQLGAFFIGHSLVGWDFPFILEEMAKDAGHQHTQNLSFIIGAPLKWIWDRGDEAHGSNFNVELPSGNYDHLVITEALPITNHISDAVIYAPLYYGRVLEGNPNATLYIYQTWPDLFVNDWVGQIESERVYWEQIADAAGAAHPNAATPLIVPAGPALVELRRRIEAGLVPGITEIRGTIFIDDIHMTLLGNYFIAMVQYATLYKRCPSTMKTDFSGPFGEPDWLVVDPAVRAVFEEVAWQVVSSDPRSGVR
;
A
#
# COMPACT_ATOMS: atom_id res chain seq x y z
N MET A 1 -30.80 -29.74 62.17
CA MET A 1 -29.61 -30.40 61.57
C MET A 1 -29.08 -29.50 60.47
N LYS A 2 -27.82 -29.04 60.60
CA LYS A 2 -27.10 -28.29 59.57
C LYS A 2 -26.64 -29.24 58.46
N ARG A 3 -26.79 -28.86 57.20
CA ARG A 3 -25.92 -29.31 56.10
C ARG A 3 -25.59 -28.10 55.24
N THR A 4 -24.34 -27.67 55.36
CA THR A 4 -23.67 -26.67 54.54
C THR A 4 -23.23 -27.34 53.24
N LEU A 5 -23.56 -26.75 52.08
CA LEU A 5 -22.92 -27.09 50.81
C LEU A 5 -22.19 -25.83 50.32
N LEU A 6 -20.86 -25.95 50.26
CA LEU A 6 -19.93 -24.93 49.79
C LEU A 6 -19.78 -25.14 48.26
N LEU A 7 -20.17 -24.15 47.45
CA LEU A 7 -19.84 -24.14 46.02
C LEU A 7 -18.81 -23.03 45.80
N LEU A 8 -17.55 -23.41 45.57
CA LEU A 8 -16.54 -22.51 45.01
C LEU A 8 -16.92 -22.21 43.56
N VAL A 9 -17.20 -20.95 43.25
CA VAL A 9 -17.06 -20.43 41.88
C VAL A 9 -15.86 -19.51 41.89
N SER A 10 -14.76 -20.02 41.36
CA SER A 10 -13.59 -19.24 40.97
C SER A 10 -13.99 -18.31 39.82
N LEU A 11 -14.26 -17.05 40.13
CA LEU A 11 -14.27 -16.00 39.13
C LEU A 11 -12.81 -15.64 38.84
N VAL A 12 -12.31 -16.10 37.70
CA VAL A 12 -11.08 -15.59 37.11
C VAL A 12 -11.36 -14.14 36.73
N ILE A 13 -10.94 -13.20 37.58
CA ILE A 13 -10.84 -11.80 37.20
C ILE A 13 -9.69 -11.75 36.21
N SER A 14 -10.00 -11.75 34.91
CA SER A 14 -9.05 -11.34 33.88
C SER A 14 -8.73 -9.87 34.15
N THR A 15 -7.66 -9.61 34.87
CA THR A 15 -6.99 -8.31 34.84
C THR A 15 -6.25 -8.21 33.51
N ALA A 16 -7.03 -8.14 32.42
CA ALA A 16 -6.53 -7.55 31.19
C ALA A 16 -6.31 -6.07 31.52
N THR A 17 -5.07 -5.70 31.70
CA THR A 17 -4.64 -4.30 31.67
C THR A 17 -5.04 -3.75 30.31
N VAL A 18 -6.20 -3.08 30.28
CA VAL A 18 -6.69 -2.33 29.14
C VAL A 18 -5.71 -1.18 28.92
N TRP A 19 -4.73 -1.35 28.04
CA TRP A 19 -4.08 -0.22 27.41
C TRP A 19 -5.16 0.46 26.57
N ALA A 20 -5.80 1.48 27.14
CA ALA A 20 -6.72 2.32 26.39
C ALA A 20 -5.94 2.89 25.21
N GLN A 21 -6.28 2.49 23.98
CA GLN A 21 -5.75 3.12 22.78
C GLN A 21 -6.06 4.62 22.90
N VAL A 22 -5.05 5.48 22.95
CA VAL A 22 -5.28 6.93 23.01
C VAL A 22 -5.47 7.40 21.57
N GLY A 23 -6.66 7.88 21.24
CA GLY A 23 -6.93 8.54 19.97
C GLY A 23 -6.27 9.91 19.96
N ARG A 24 -5.73 10.34 18.80
CA ARG A 24 -5.08 11.65 18.63
C ARG A 24 -5.67 12.36 17.41
N ILE A 25 -6.11 13.59 17.60
CA ILE A 25 -6.50 14.53 16.55
C ILE A 25 -5.40 15.56 16.45
N ALA A 26 -4.62 15.50 15.37
CA ALA A 26 -3.57 16.47 15.14
C ALA A 26 -4.12 17.80 14.62
N HIS A 27 -3.35 18.87 14.82
CA HIS A 27 -3.49 20.20 14.22
C HIS A 27 -4.79 20.95 14.53
N VAL A 28 -5.17 20.99 15.80
CA VAL A 28 -6.40 21.62 16.29
C VAL A 28 -6.32 23.17 16.28
N THR A 29 -5.15 23.78 16.03
CA THR A 29 -4.94 25.25 15.86
C THR A 29 -3.80 25.55 14.87
N SER A 30 -3.62 26.74 14.27
CA SER A 30 -4.13 28.12 14.45
C SER A 30 -4.79 28.65 13.16
N ALA A 31 -5.21 29.93 13.15
CA ALA A 31 -5.58 30.71 11.95
C ALA A 31 -4.45 30.86 10.89
N SER A 32 -3.33 30.15 11.06
CA SER A 32 -2.30 29.99 10.04
C SER A 32 -2.86 29.32 8.79
N GLY A 33 -2.44 29.78 7.61
CA GLY A 33 -2.89 29.21 6.34
C GLY A 33 -4.30 29.62 5.90
N GLY A 34 -4.96 30.55 6.63
CA GLY A 34 -6.25 31.11 6.26
C GLY A 34 -7.48 30.35 6.76
N PHE A 35 -7.34 29.45 7.73
CA PHE A 35 -8.45 28.61 8.22
C PHE A 35 -8.46 28.44 9.75
N GLN A 36 -9.65 28.26 10.31
CA GLN A 36 -9.91 27.86 11.69
C GLN A 36 -10.33 26.38 11.73
N THR A 37 -9.82 25.62 12.69
CA THR A 37 -10.21 24.21 12.90
C THR A 37 -11.22 24.13 14.05
N ASP A 38 -12.36 23.53 13.76
CA ASP A 38 -13.42 23.20 14.71
C ASP A 38 -13.45 21.70 14.95
N LEU A 39 -13.83 21.31 16.16
CA LEU A 39 -14.05 19.92 16.52
C LEU A 39 -15.55 19.62 16.52
N ASN A 40 -15.89 18.51 15.89
CA ASN A 40 -17.23 17.95 15.84
C ASN A 40 -17.25 16.60 16.59
N LEU A 41 -17.91 16.58 17.74
CA LEU A 41 -18.10 15.38 18.56
C LEU A 41 -19.56 14.94 18.46
N ALA A 42 -19.80 13.72 18.00
CA ALA A 42 -21.14 13.15 17.91
C ALA A 42 -21.26 11.89 18.76
N ASN A 43 -22.29 11.86 19.60
CA ASN A 43 -22.70 10.66 20.32
C ASN A 43 -23.71 9.89 19.47
N LEU A 44 -23.27 8.78 18.89
CA LEU A 44 -24.06 7.90 18.03
C LEU A 44 -24.89 6.88 18.84
N GLY A 45 -24.67 6.81 20.15
CA GLY A 45 -25.31 5.89 21.06
C GLY A 45 -26.65 6.40 21.60
N ASN A 46 -27.29 5.53 22.38
CA ASN A 46 -28.58 5.78 23.03
C ASN A 46 -28.46 6.23 24.50
N ALA A 47 -27.23 6.40 25.01
CA ALA A 47 -26.95 6.88 26.36
C ALA A 47 -26.06 8.13 26.32
N SER A 48 -26.01 8.92 27.39
CA SER A 48 -25.13 10.10 27.44
C SER A 48 -23.67 9.66 27.60
N LEU A 49 -22.76 10.37 26.93
CA LEU A 49 -21.32 10.14 26.96
C LEU A 49 -20.59 11.31 27.61
N GLN A 50 -19.54 11.01 28.36
CA GLN A 50 -18.57 11.98 28.86
C GLN A 50 -17.25 11.74 28.13
N VAL A 51 -16.73 12.76 27.46
CA VAL A 51 -15.56 12.62 26.59
C VAL A 51 -14.42 13.42 27.16
N ALA A 52 -13.37 12.77 27.67
CA ALA A 52 -12.17 13.49 28.12
C ALA A 52 -11.29 13.83 26.91
N LEU A 53 -11.11 15.13 26.67
CA LEU A 53 -10.27 15.68 25.60
C LEU A 53 -9.09 16.41 26.24
N THR A 54 -7.88 15.95 25.97
CA THR A 54 -6.65 16.60 26.47
C THR A 54 -5.94 17.30 25.32
N ALA A 55 -5.83 18.62 25.41
CA ALA A 55 -5.22 19.50 24.45
C ALA A 55 -3.72 19.70 24.75
N TYR A 56 -2.91 19.69 23.70
CA TYR A 56 -1.47 19.98 23.71
C TYR A 56 -1.15 21.05 22.67
N ASP A 57 -0.14 21.87 22.90
CA ASP A 57 0.34 22.86 21.93
C ASP A 57 1.18 22.19 20.81
N VAL A 58 1.65 22.98 19.85
CA VAL A 58 2.46 22.48 18.71
C VAL A 58 3.81 21.88 19.11
N ASN A 59 4.30 22.22 20.31
CA ASN A 59 5.54 21.68 20.87
C ASN A 59 5.30 20.45 21.76
N GLY A 60 4.04 20.02 21.90
CA GLY A 60 3.65 18.90 22.77
C GLY A 60 3.51 19.26 24.24
N ASN A 61 3.50 20.55 24.60
CA ASN A 61 3.22 20.95 25.97
C ASN A 61 1.73 20.82 26.27
N PHE A 62 1.39 20.36 27.47
CA PHE A 62 0.01 20.29 27.92
C PHE A 62 -0.64 21.69 27.95
N VAL A 63 -1.84 21.81 27.39
CA VAL A 63 -2.66 23.04 27.43
C VAL A 63 -3.74 22.91 28.49
N THR A 64 -4.67 21.97 28.32
CA THR A 64 -5.77 21.72 29.27
C THR A 64 -6.45 20.37 28.99
N THR A 65 -7.27 19.91 29.92
CA THR A 65 -8.22 18.81 29.69
C THR A 65 -9.63 19.29 29.93
N VAL A 66 -10.53 19.01 29.00
CA VAL A 66 -11.98 19.28 29.13
C VAL A 66 -12.78 18.00 28.99
N THR A 67 -13.94 17.95 29.64
CA THR A 67 -14.80 16.77 29.64
C THR A 67 -16.24 17.16 29.24
N PRO A 68 -16.51 17.42 27.96
CA PRO A 68 -17.87 17.67 27.49
C PRO A 68 -18.79 16.47 27.72
N SER A 69 -20.02 16.78 28.14
CA SER A 69 -21.13 15.82 28.23
C SER A 69 -21.97 15.89 26.96
N LEU A 70 -22.14 14.76 26.28
CA LEU A 70 -22.96 14.63 25.08
C LEU A 70 -24.20 13.79 25.41
N ALA A 71 -25.40 14.35 25.29
CA ALA A 71 -26.63 13.56 25.39
C ALA A 71 -26.69 12.51 24.26
N ALA A 72 -27.53 11.48 24.42
CA ALA A 72 -27.76 10.46 23.39
C ALA A 72 -28.17 11.12 22.06
N GLY A 73 -27.50 10.76 20.96
CA GLY A 73 -27.73 11.37 19.64
C GLY A 73 -27.24 12.82 19.49
N ALA A 74 -26.65 13.43 20.52
CA ALA A 74 -26.24 14.83 20.47
C ALA A 74 -24.92 15.01 19.73
N THR A 75 -24.78 16.18 19.11
CA THR A 75 -23.55 16.61 18.43
C THR A 75 -23.09 17.94 19.04
N LEU A 76 -21.81 18.05 19.34
CA LEU A 76 -21.15 19.26 19.81
C LEU A 76 -20.14 19.73 18.76
N PHE A 77 -20.33 20.96 18.29
CA PHE A 77 -19.49 21.60 17.30
C PHE A 77 -18.88 22.87 17.90
N GLN A 78 -17.57 22.89 18.13
CA GLN A 78 -16.89 24.05 18.73
C GLN A 78 -15.47 24.23 18.20
N ASP A 79 -15.04 25.49 18.09
CA ASP A 79 -13.64 25.81 17.85
C ASP A 79 -12.76 25.58 19.08
N SER A 80 -11.44 25.54 18.86
CA SER A 80 -10.45 25.32 19.92
C SER A 80 -10.56 26.34 21.06
N GLN A 81 -10.79 27.62 20.74
CA GLN A 81 -10.88 28.67 21.76
C GLN A 81 -12.10 28.47 22.67
N SER A 82 -13.24 28.10 22.10
CA SER A 82 -14.49 27.85 22.84
C SER A 82 -14.39 26.57 23.67
N LEU A 83 -13.76 25.53 23.12
CA LEU A 83 -13.70 24.22 23.75
C LEU A 83 -12.58 24.11 24.81
N PHE A 84 -11.42 24.69 24.56
CA PHE A 84 -10.22 24.56 25.42
C PHE A 84 -9.79 25.88 26.07
N GLY A 85 -10.43 27.00 25.76
CA GLY A 85 -10.01 28.33 26.23
C GLY A 85 -8.72 28.84 25.58
N SER A 86 -8.23 28.17 24.54
CA SER A 86 -6.98 28.50 23.84
C SER A 86 -7.09 28.23 22.35
N ASP A 87 -6.51 29.12 21.56
CA ASP A 87 -6.30 29.00 20.11
C ASP A 87 -4.88 28.51 19.77
N GLN A 88 -4.13 28.00 20.75
CA GLN A 88 -2.79 27.40 20.60
C GLN A 88 -2.76 25.90 20.95
N VAL A 89 -3.75 25.13 20.47
CA VAL A 89 -3.83 23.67 20.61
C VAL A 89 -3.30 22.97 19.34
N GLY A 90 -2.04 22.54 19.37
CA GLY A 90 -1.40 21.78 18.30
C GLY A 90 -2.04 20.41 18.06
N TYR A 91 -2.49 19.68 19.08
CA TYR A 91 -3.26 18.44 18.91
C TYR A 91 -4.08 18.11 20.15
N VAL A 92 -5.10 17.27 20.00
CA VAL A 92 -5.96 16.80 21.08
C VAL A 92 -5.87 15.27 21.16
N THR A 93 -5.77 14.73 22.36
CA THR A 93 -5.88 13.29 22.61
C THR A 93 -7.16 12.97 23.36
N TYR A 94 -7.72 11.79 23.13
CA TYR A 94 -8.93 11.33 23.77
C TYR A 94 -8.92 9.81 23.93
N THR A 95 -9.78 9.28 24.78
CA THR A 95 -10.02 7.84 24.86
C THR A 95 -11.19 7.48 23.94
N PRO A 96 -10.99 6.61 22.92
CA PRO A 96 -12.05 6.12 22.06
C PRO A 96 -13.16 5.45 22.86
N GLN A 97 -14.40 5.71 22.47
CA GLN A 97 -15.60 5.10 23.02
C GLN A 97 -16.45 4.62 21.83
N ALA A 98 -17.10 3.45 21.94
CA ALA A 98 -17.77 2.79 20.82
C ALA A 98 -18.82 3.67 20.11
N ASP A 99 -19.49 4.52 20.88
CA ASP A 99 -20.57 5.40 20.42
C ASP A 99 -20.11 6.84 20.13
N LEU A 100 -18.80 7.12 20.24
CA LEU A 100 -18.26 8.46 20.01
C LEU A 100 -17.66 8.56 18.61
N SER A 101 -18.25 9.40 17.77
CA SER A 101 -17.62 9.91 16.56
C SER A 101 -16.97 11.26 16.85
N ILE A 102 -15.73 11.44 16.41
CA ILE A 102 -15.01 12.70 16.53
C ILE A 102 -14.39 13.03 15.17
N SER A 103 -14.56 14.27 14.73
CA SER A 103 -14.05 14.75 13.44
C SER A 103 -13.57 16.19 13.57
N ALA A 104 -12.63 16.58 12.72
CA ALA A 104 -12.19 17.96 12.58
C ALA A 104 -12.86 18.57 11.35
N VAL A 105 -13.34 19.80 11.49
CA VAL A 105 -14.00 20.59 10.45
C VAL A 105 -13.20 21.87 10.27
N TYR A 106 -13.01 22.29 9.02
CA TYR A 106 -12.19 23.45 8.72
C TYR A 106 -13.11 24.58 8.23
N ARG A 107 -12.88 25.79 8.72
CA ARG A 107 -13.61 27.01 8.31
C ARG A 107 -12.63 28.01 7.73
N LEU A 108 -13.06 28.73 6.70
CA LEU A 108 -12.26 29.80 6.12
C LEU A 108 -12.23 30.98 7.10
N ALA A 109 -11.02 31.47 7.42
CA ALA A 109 -10.86 32.65 8.26
C ALA A 109 -11.40 33.87 7.52
N ALA A 110 -12.21 34.69 8.20
CA ALA A 110 -13.00 35.77 7.60
C ALA A 110 -12.16 36.86 6.88
N ASP A 111 -10.84 36.88 7.08
CA ASP A 111 -9.86 37.81 6.52
C ASP A 111 -8.85 37.14 5.56
N SER A 112 -9.04 35.87 5.21
CA SER A 112 -8.14 35.18 4.30
C SER A 112 -8.41 35.54 2.84
N ASN A 113 -7.37 35.93 2.10
CA ASN A 113 -7.40 36.15 0.64
C ASN A 113 -7.50 34.81 -0.16
N ALA A 114 -7.99 33.74 0.45
CA ALA A 114 -8.11 32.44 -0.18
C ALA A 114 -9.37 32.40 -1.08
N THR A 115 -9.18 32.30 -2.39
CA THR A 115 -10.27 32.30 -3.38
C THR A 115 -10.82 30.89 -3.63
N PRO A 116 -12.16 30.69 -3.59
CA PRO A 116 -12.80 29.42 -3.94
C PRO A 116 -13.25 29.35 -5.41
N ALA A 117 -12.87 28.32 -6.16
CA ALA A 117 -13.41 27.99 -7.49
C ALA A 117 -13.03 26.54 -7.90
N HIS A 118 -13.72 25.75 -8.76
CA HIS A 118 -15.13 25.39 -9.08
C HIS A 118 -15.02 24.21 -10.09
N VAL A 119 -15.97 23.25 -10.14
CA VAL A 119 -16.58 22.61 -11.34
C VAL A 119 -17.84 21.82 -10.88
N PRO A 120 -18.94 21.77 -11.68
CA PRO A 120 -20.27 21.41 -11.21
C PRO A 120 -20.52 19.89 -11.18
N ALA A 121 -21.23 19.42 -10.16
CA ALA A 121 -21.71 18.04 -10.07
C ALA A 121 -22.99 17.83 -10.90
N ASP A 122 -22.99 16.78 -11.72
CA ASP A 122 -24.16 16.15 -12.32
C ASP A 122 -25.18 15.76 -11.24
N GLN A 123 -26.46 16.08 -11.45
CA GLN A 123 -27.55 15.96 -10.50
C GLN A 123 -28.07 14.54 -10.25
N THR A 124 -27.43 13.47 -10.77
CA THR A 124 -28.08 12.14 -10.82
C THR A 124 -27.62 11.08 -9.81
N THR A 125 -26.50 11.24 -9.09
CA THR A 125 -25.91 10.09 -8.34
C THR A 125 -25.61 10.27 -6.85
N SER A 126 -25.83 11.43 -6.20
CA SER A 126 -25.51 11.56 -4.76
C SER A 126 -26.68 11.12 -3.84
N THR A 127 -26.65 9.87 -3.37
CA THR A 127 -27.55 9.35 -2.32
C THR A 127 -26.79 9.16 -1.01
N GLY A 128 -26.59 10.25 -0.25
CA GLY A 128 -26.01 10.24 1.09
C GLY A 128 -26.81 11.14 2.05
N TRP A 129 -26.88 10.75 3.33
CA TRP A 129 -27.70 11.35 4.38
C TRP A 129 -27.42 12.85 4.59
N ARG A 130 -28.49 13.65 4.72
CA ARG A 130 -28.52 15.11 4.51
C ARG A 130 -28.75 15.89 5.81
N ILE A 131 -27.73 16.57 6.33
CA ILE A 131 -27.88 17.56 7.41
C ILE A 131 -26.95 18.78 7.21
N TYR A 132 -26.98 19.49 6.07
CA TYR A 132 -26.28 20.79 5.95
C TYR A 132 -27.06 21.82 5.10
N PRO A 133 -27.16 23.09 5.53
CA PRO A 133 -27.87 24.14 4.81
C PRO A 133 -27.05 24.69 3.62
N GLY A 134 -27.66 24.88 2.44
CA GLY A 134 -27.06 25.54 1.28
C GLY A 134 -27.60 25.04 -0.08
N ASN A 135 -27.37 25.80 -1.16
CA ASN A 135 -27.71 25.37 -2.53
C ASN A 135 -26.65 24.39 -3.08
N PRO A 136 -26.99 23.13 -3.42
CA PRO A 136 -26.04 22.12 -3.89
C PRO A 136 -25.45 22.38 -5.28
N SER A 137 -26.07 23.26 -6.09
CA SER A 137 -25.57 23.62 -7.43
C SER A 137 -24.32 24.52 -7.40
N GLN A 138 -23.73 24.68 -6.21
CA GLN A 138 -22.67 25.62 -5.87
C GLN A 138 -21.68 24.94 -4.90
N ALA A 139 -21.37 23.66 -5.16
CA ALA A 139 -20.39 22.91 -4.38
C ALA A 139 -19.01 22.91 -5.05
N TRP A 140 -17.96 22.74 -4.26
CA TRP A 140 -16.57 22.58 -4.73
C TRP A 140 -15.87 21.47 -3.95
N ASP A 141 -14.81 20.91 -4.56
CA ASP A 141 -13.95 19.88 -3.98
C ASP A 141 -12.51 20.40 -3.79
N GLY A 142 -11.87 19.96 -2.71
CA GLY A 142 -10.52 20.35 -2.37
C GLY A 142 -9.93 19.43 -1.29
N PHE A 143 -8.83 19.85 -0.70
CA PHE A 143 -8.22 19.14 0.42
C PHE A 143 -7.55 20.11 1.39
N ALA A 144 -7.56 19.72 2.67
CA ALA A 144 -6.67 20.27 3.67
C ALA A 144 -5.49 19.31 3.88
N VAL A 145 -4.31 19.88 4.01
CA VAL A 145 -3.05 19.17 4.25
C VAL A 145 -2.35 19.80 5.43
N VAL A 146 -1.62 18.97 6.16
CA VAL A 146 -0.71 19.41 7.20
C VAL A 146 0.63 18.75 6.97
N ASN A 147 1.68 19.55 6.94
CA ASN A 147 3.04 19.03 6.91
C ASN A 147 3.39 18.48 8.31
N THR A 148 3.47 17.16 8.43
CA THR A 148 3.85 16.47 9.67
C THR A 148 5.36 16.21 9.76
N GLY A 149 6.12 16.65 8.75
CA GLY A 149 7.57 16.61 8.72
C GLY A 149 8.23 17.73 9.52
N SER A 150 9.57 17.78 9.45
CA SER A 150 10.40 18.71 10.22
C SER A 150 10.94 19.88 9.39
N ALA A 151 10.80 19.84 8.07
CA ALA A 151 11.21 20.91 7.15
C ALA A 151 10.03 21.53 6.41
N THR A 152 10.27 22.64 5.72
CA THR A 152 9.28 23.26 4.83
C THR A 152 9.15 22.45 3.53
N THR A 153 7.94 22.30 2.98
CA THR A 153 7.68 21.57 1.72
C THR A 153 6.74 22.33 0.81
N ASP A 154 6.89 22.17 -0.50
CA ASP A 154 5.80 22.44 -1.43
C ASP A 154 4.84 21.24 -1.46
N VAL A 155 3.55 21.49 -1.64
CA VAL A 155 2.52 20.48 -1.90
C VAL A 155 2.11 20.63 -3.36
N ARG A 156 2.34 19.58 -4.15
CA ARG A 156 2.04 19.53 -5.58
C ARG A 156 0.80 18.69 -5.83
N VAL A 157 0.03 19.07 -6.84
CA VAL A 157 -1.14 18.33 -7.32
C VAL A 157 -0.96 18.06 -8.79
N ARG A 158 -1.01 16.79 -9.18
CA ARG A 158 -0.95 16.33 -10.56
C ARG A 158 -2.26 15.71 -10.95
N GLN A 159 -2.76 16.00 -12.14
CA GLN A 159 -3.90 15.30 -12.74
C GLN A 159 -3.38 14.29 -13.75
N PHE A 160 -3.95 13.10 -13.74
CA PHE A 160 -3.66 12.02 -14.68
C PHE A 160 -4.94 11.60 -15.39
N ASP A 161 -4.83 11.09 -16.61
CA ASP A 161 -5.93 10.40 -17.27
C ASP A 161 -6.08 8.95 -16.76
N ALA A 162 -7.12 8.26 -17.26
CA ALA A 162 -7.44 6.88 -16.90
C ALA A 162 -6.30 5.90 -17.18
N ALA A 163 -5.41 6.22 -18.13
CA ALA A 163 -4.28 5.41 -18.54
C ALA A 163 -2.98 5.76 -17.77
N GLY A 164 -3.06 6.68 -16.80
CA GLY A 164 -1.91 7.10 -15.99
C GLY A 164 -0.98 8.10 -16.68
N SER A 165 -1.40 8.72 -17.78
CA SER A 165 -0.62 9.80 -18.40
C SER A 165 -0.88 11.12 -17.67
N MET A 166 0.20 11.79 -17.25
CA MET A 166 0.09 13.09 -16.56
C MET A 166 -0.44 14.16 -17.52
N LEU A 167 -1.54 14.80 -17.14
CA LEU A 167 -2.23 15.83 -17.91
C LEU A 167 -1.76 17.23 -17.53
N THR A 168 -1.66 17.51 -16.23
CA THR A 168 -1.26 18.82 -15.72
C THR A 168 -0.72 18.69 -14.29
N GLU A 169 0.14 19.62 -13.89
CA GLU A 169 0.70 19.73 -12.55
C GLU A 169 0.58 21.17 -12.08
N THR A 170 0.28 21.36 -10.80
CA THR A 170 0.37 22.66 -10.13
C THR A 170 0.96 22.53 -8.74
N THR A 171 1.61 23.58 -8.27
CA THR A 171 1.96 23.70 -6.86
C THR A 171 0.75 24.24 -6.11
N ALA A 172 0.08 23.37 -5.37
CA ALA A 172 -1.14 23.67 -4.64
C ALA A 172 -0.90 24.54 -3.41
N VAL A 173 0.14 24.22 -2.64
CA VAL A 173 0.55 25.01 -1.47
C VAL A 173 2.07 25.13 -1.50
N SER A 174 2.58 26.35 -1.68
CA SER A 174 4.03 26.56 -1.70
C SER A 174 4.56 26.90 -0.30
N GLY A 175 5.73 26.38 0.04
CA GLY A 175 6.45 26.74 1.26
C GLY A 175 5.70 26.37 2.54
N LEU A 176 4.98 25.25 2.55
CA LEU A 176 4.26 24.75 3.72
C LEU A 176 5.25 24.34 4.81
N ALA A 177 5.42 25.21 5.81
CA ALA A 177 6.31 24.98 6.94
C ALA A 177 5.92 23.73 7.76
N ALA A 178 6.85 23.20 8.56
CA ALA A 178 6.59 22.10 9.48
C ALA A 178 5.42 22.44 10.43
N ASN A 179 4.49 21.50 10.60
CA ASN A 179 3.22 21.63 11.33
C ASN A 179 2.25 22.69 10.78
N ALA A 180 2.57 23.35 9.67
CA ALA A 180 1.69 24.32 9.04
C ALA A 180 0.61 23.63 8.21
N LYS A 181 -0.53 24.32 8.08
CA LYS A 181 -1.70 23.86 7.35
C LYS A 181 -1.74 24.50 5.98
N GLY A 182 -2.10 23.71 4.98
CA GLY A 182 -2.41 24.16 3.64
C GLY A 182 -3.83 23.77 3.28
N LEU A 183 -4.53 24.64 2.57
CA LEU A 183 -5.76 24.29 1.88
C LEU A 183 -5.54 24.48 0.40
N TYR A 184 -6.02 23.54 -0.38
CA TYR A 184 -6.14 23.71 -1.80
C TYR A 184 -7.55 23.36 -2.26
N VAL A 185 -8.17 24.27 -3.00
CA VAL A 185 -9.40 23.98 -3.75
C VAL A 185 -8.97 23.55 -5.13
N ILE A 186 -9.47 22.39 -5.58
CA ILE A 186 -9.20 21.91 -6.93
C ILE A 186 -10.01 22.79 -7.89
N GLY A 187 -9.33 23.72 -8.56
CA GLY A 187 -9.95 24.76 -9.40
C GLY A 187 -9.55 24.69 -10.88
N ASP A 188 -9.74 25.81 -11.60
CA ASP A 188 -9.59 25.96 -13.06
C ASP A 188 -8.24 25.53 -13.65
N ALA A 189 -7.21 25.34 -12.81
CA ALA A 189 -5.93 24.75 -13.22
C ALA A 189 -6.08 23.33 -13.78
N PHE A 190 -7.22 22.68 -13.51
CA PHE A 190 -7.52 21.32 -13.93
C PHE A 190 -8.76 21.31 -14.82
N THR A 191 -8.64 20.68 -16.00
CA THR A 191 -9.79 20.50 -16.88
C THR A 191 -10.60 19.29 -16.42
N PRO A 192 -11.91 19.43 -16.17
CA PRO A 192 -12.76 18.30 -15.80
C PRO A 192 -12.76 17.25 -16.90
N ARG A 193 -12.48 16.00 -16.53
CA ARG A 193 -12.53 14.86 -17.44
C ARG A 193 -13.16 13.67 -16.73
N ALA A 194 -14.02 12.96 -17.46
CA ALA A 194 -14.39 11.62 -17.08
C ALA A 194 -13.11 10.77 -16.93
N ASP A 195 -13.09 9.91 -15.92
CA ASP A 195 -12.02 8.94 -15.70
C ASP A 195 -10.62 9.57 -15.52
N SER A 196 -10.52 10.70 -14.82
CA SER A 196 -9.23 11.28 -14.40
C SER A 196 -9.03 11.17 -12.89
N TRP A 197 -7.78 11.16 -12.44
CA TRP A 197 -7.43 11.09 -11.02
C TRP A 197 -6.33 12.10 -10.66
N PHE A 198 -6.20 12.39 -9.36
CA PHE A 198 -5.23 13.35 -8.84
C PHE A 198 -4.23 12.68 -7.91
N GLU A 199 -2.96 13.02 -8.07
CA GLU A 199 -1.89 12.71 -7.12
C GLU A 199 -1.56 13.97 -6.31
N ILE A 200 -1.39 13.82 -4.99
CA ILE A 200 -0.91 14.88 -4.10
C ILE A 200 0.44 14.42 -3.57
N SER A 201 1.49 15.22 -3.76
CA SER A 201 2.85 14.88 -3.34
C SER A 201 3.56 16.04 -2.64
N ALA A 202 4.52 15.70 -1.78
CA ALA A 202 5.37 16.61 -1.03
C ALA A 202 6.67 15.92 -0.63
N ASP A 203 7.72 16.70 -0.34
CA ASP A 203 9.04 16.21 0.09
C ASP A 203 9.08 15.94 1.61
N GLN A 204 7.96 16.14 2.30
CA GLN A 204 7.76 15.87 3.72
C GLN A 204 6.47 15.06 3.92
N PRO A 205 6.36 14.24 4.99
CA PRO A 205 5.14 13.53 5.28
C PRO A 205 3.98 14.50 5.53
N LEU A 206 2.79 14.15 5.01
CA LEU A 206 1.57 14.94 5.15
C LEU A 206 0.50 14.15 5.91
N ALA A 207 -0.26 14.84 6.76
CA ALA A 207 -1.61 14.42 7.14
C ALA A 207 -2.61 15.18 6.26
N MET A 208 -3.60 14.51 5.67
CA MET A 208 -4.53 15.16 4.75
C MET A 208 -5.97 14.71 4.92
N THR A 209 -6.90 15.55 4.50
CA THR A 209 -8.32 15.22 4.41
C THR A 209 -8.93 15.88 3.17
N ALA A 210 -9.75 15.13 2.44
CA ALA A 210 -10.53 15.68 1.34
C ALA A 210 -11.69 16.50 1.90
N LEU A 211 -11.93 17.67 1.32
CA LEU A 211 -12.94 18.62 1.77
C LEU A 211 -13.91 18.92 0.63
N ARG A 212 -15.18 19.13 1.01
CA ARG A 212 -16.23 19.65 0.14
C ARG A 212 -16.85 20.86 0.81
N GLY A 213 -17.16 21.88 0.03
CA GLY A 213 -17.73 23.14 0.52
C GLY A 213 -18.81 23.70 -0.38
N ASN A 214 -19.50 24.75 0.08
CA ASN A 214 -20.49 25.50 -0.69
C ASN A 214 -20.05 26.97 -0.82
N PHE A 215 -20.25 27.60 -1.98
CA PHE A 215 -19.96 29.02 -2.19
C PHE A 215 -20.77 30.01 -1.31
N SER A 216 -21.86 29.54 -0.67
CA SER A 216 -22.74 30.35 0.20
C SER A 216 -22.53 30.16 1.71
N ALA A 217 -21.68 29.22 2.12
CA ALA A 217 -21.39 28.93 3.53
C ALA A 217 -19.87 28.87 3.78
N THR A 218 -19.40 29.46 4.88
CA THR A 218 -17.98 29.50 5.27
C THR A 218 -17.45 28.17 5.86
N LEU A 219 -18.19 27.08 5.64
CA LEU A 219 -17.98 25.78 6.28
C LEU A 219 -17.47 24.77 5.25
N LEU A 220 -16.36 24.10 5.58
CA LEU A 220 -15.80 22.98 4.84
C LEU A 220 -16.01 21.73 5.69
N TRP A 221 -16.71 20.74 5.16
CA TRP A 221 -16.78 19.45 5.84
C TRP A 221 -15.85 18.48 5.15
N GLN A 222 -15.45 17.46 5.90
CA GLN A 222 -14.82 16.28 5.30
C GLN A 222 -15.75 15.83 4.19
N ASN A 223 -15.28 15.94 2.95
CA ASN A 223 -15.90 15.16 1.91
C ASN A 223 -15.70 13.74 2.42
N ALA A 224 -16.77 12.99 2.59
CA ALA A 224 -16.64 11.55 2.57
C ALA A 224 -16.20 11.21 1.15
N ALA A 225 -14.95 11.56 0.80
CA ALA A 225 -14.08 10.57 0.28
C ALA A 225 -14.30 9.39 1.20
N GLU A 226 -15.16 8.45 0.76
CA GLU A 226 -14.81 7.06 0.95
C GLU A 226 -13.30 7.04 0.80
N ALA A 227 -12.59 6.55 1.81
CA ALA A 227 -11.22 6.19 1.57
C ALA A 227 -11.28 5.39 0.27
N VAL A 228 -10.81 5.99 -0.81
CA VAL A 228 -10.23 5.19 -1.84
C VAL A 228 -8.99 4.75 -1.09
N THR A 229 -9.12 3.62 -0.37
CA THR A 229 -8.06 2.61 -0.34
C THR A 229 -7.36 2.78 -1.68
N PRO A 230 -6.06 3.07 -1.74
CA PRO A 230 -5.38 3.63 -2.93
C PRO A 230 -5.69 2.81 -4.18
N ARG A 231 -6.80 3.08 -4.90
CA ARG A 231 -7.63 1.97 -5.40
C ARG A 231 -7.45 0.68 -4.54
N THR A 232 -8.39 0.36 -3.65
CA THR A 232 -8.95 -0.99 -3.80
C THR A 232 -9.36 -0.96 -5.25
N VAL A 233 -8.56 -1.60 -6.08
CA VAL A 233 -9.07 -2.14 -7.30
C VAL A 233 -10.24 -2.95 -6.78
N ASN A 234 -11.43 -2.36 -6.86
CA ASN A 234 -12.65 -3.09 -6.65
C ASN A 234 -12.40 -4.37 -7.44
N PRO A 235 -12.46 -5.56 -6.83
CA PRO A 235 -12.28 -6.81 -7.56
C PRO A 235 -13.34 -7.02 -8.65
N THR A 236 -14.20 -6.04 -8.89
CA THR A 236 -14.98 -5.83 -10.11
C THR A 236 -14.20 -4.88 -11.04
N ALA A 237 -13.19 -5.32 -11.80
CA ALA A 237 -13.21 -6.49 -12.67
C ALA A 237 -11.90 -7.29 -12.64
N CYS A 238 -11.70 -8.09 -11.59
CA CYS A 238 -11.01 -9.37 -11.76
C CYS A 238 -11.97 -10.26 -12.55
N ASN A 239 -12.16 -9.97 -13.83
CA ASN A 239 -12.97 -10.86 -14.65
C ASN A 239 -12.21 -12.19 -14.69
N PRO A 240 -12.81 -13.32 -14.28
CA PRO A 240 -12.20 -14.62 -14.53
C PRO A 240 -12.25 -14.84 -16.04
N GLU A 241 -11.27 -14.28 -16.76
CA GLU A 241 -11.08 -14.60 -18.16
C GLU A 241 -10.41 -15.96 -18.29
N ASN A 242 -10.65 -16.59 -19.42
CA ASN A 242 -10.26 -17.95 -19.81
C ASN A 242 -8.93 -18.45 -19.22
N SER A 243 -8.92 -19.75 -18.91
CA SER A 243 -7.72 -20.52 -18.56
C SER A 243 -6.53 -20.11 -19.44
N VAL A 244 -5.41 -19.74 -18.81
CA VAL A 244 -4.15 -19.42 -19.47
C VAL A 244 -3.29 -20.68 -19.46
N GLN A 245 -2.64 -20.98 -20.59
CA GLN A 245 -1.53 -21.91 -20.64
C GLN A 245 -0.23 -21.11 -20.48
N LEU A 246 0.57 -21.45 -19.48
CA LEU A 246 1.81 -20.75 -19.15
C LEU A 246 2.94 -21.74 -18.83
N GLY A 247 4.08 -21.55 -19.48
CA GLY A 247 5.33 -22.30 -19.30
C GLY A 247 6.44 -21.41 -18.72
N ALA A 248 6.75 -21.55 -17.43
CA ALA A 248 7.77 -20.75 -16.76
C ALA A 248 9.08 -21.51 -16.52
N PHE A 249 10.22 -20.88 -16.77
CA PHE A 249 11.51 -21.39 -16.31
C PHE A 249 12.17 -20.37 -15.37
N PHE A 250 12.52 -20.80 -14.15
CA PHE A 250 13.12 -19.93 -13.14
C PHE A 250 14.64 -20.17 -13.03
N ILE A 251 15.45 -19.12 -13.08
CA ILE A 251 16.92 -19.20 -12.92
C ILE A 251 17.40 -18.25 -11.83
N GLY A 252 18.25 -18.74 -10.94
CA GLY A 252 18.89 -17.87 -9.96
C GLY A 252 19.60 -18.63 -8.85
N HIS A 253 19.35 -18.22 -7.61
CA HIS A 253 20.01 -18.75 -6.43
C HIS A 253 18.99 -19.18 -5.37
N SER A 254 19.37 -19.21 -4.08
CA SER A 254 18.51 -19.66 -2.99
C SER A 254 17.22 -18.86 -2.82
N LEU A 255 17.14 -17.60 -3.31
CA LEU A 255 15.90 -16.82 -3.32
C LEU A 255 14.96 -17.22 -4.45
N VAL A 256 15.41 -18.08 -5.37
CA VAL A 256 14.52 -18.82 -6.25
C VAL A 256 13.98 -20.04 -5.52
N GLY A 257 14.88 -20.95 -5.14
CA GLY A 257 14.54 -22.12 -4.33
C GLY A 257 13.43 -23.00 -4.93
N TRP A 258 12.84 -23.85 -4.08
CA TRP A 258 11.76 -24.77 -4.46
C TRP A 258 10.37 -24.32 -4.01
N ASP A 259 10.31 -23.49 -2.96
CA ASP A 259 9.06 -23.23 -2.24
C ASP A 259 8.11 -22.31 -3.01
N PHE A 260 8.54 -21.11 -3.42
CA PHE A 260 7.64 -20.22 -4.15
C PHE A 260 7.22 -20.80 -5.52
N PRO A 261 8.08 -21.47 -6.32
CA PRO A 261 7.63 -22.06 -7.57
C PRO A 261 6.58 -23.14 -7.34
N PHE A 262 6.78 -24.00 -6.34
CA PHE A 262 5.77 -25.01 -5.96
C PHE A 262 4.44 -24.37 -5.57
N ILE A 263 4.47 -23.34 -4.71
CA ILE A 263 3.26 -22.60 -4.29
C ILE A 263 2.58 -21.94 -5.49
N LEU A 264 3.34 -21.32 -6.40
CA LEU A 264 2.82 -20.68 -7.61
C LEU A 264 2.11 -21.66 -8.52
N GLU A 265 2.66 -22.86 -8.71
CA GLU A 265 2.05 -23.90 -9.53
C GLU A 265 0.71 -24.37 -8.93
N GLU A 266 0.66 -24.61 -7.63
CA GLU A 266 -0.58 -25.02 -6.96
C GLU A 266 -1.63 -23.90 -6.98
N MET A 267 -1.23 -22.64 -6.79
CA MET A 267 -2.10 -21.47 -6.96
C MET A 267 -2.66 -21.37 -8.38
N ALA A 268 -1.81 -21.52 -9.40
CA ALA A 268 -2.22 -21.39 -10.79
C ALA A 268 -3.19 -22.50 -11.20
N LYS A 269 -2.96 -23.74 -10.75
CA LYS A 269 -3.87 -24.88 -10.99
C LYS A 269 -5.21 -24.67 -10.30
N ASP A 270 -5.22 -24.21 -9.05
CA ASP A 270 -6.44 -23.90 -8.30
C ASP A 270 -7.26 -22.78 -8.98
N ALA A 271 -6.57 -21.78 -9.54
CA ALA A 271 -7.16 -20.73 -10.37
C ALA A 271 -7.59 -21.22 -11.78
N GLY A 272 -7.46 -22.51 -12.09
CA GLY A 272 -7.90 -23.12 -13.34
C GLY A 272 -6.98 -22.88 -14.54
N HIS A 273 -5.72 -22.52 -14.32
CA HIS A 273 -4.71 -22.36 -15.37
C HIS A 273 -3.98 -23.67 -15.67
N GLN A 274 -3.51 -23.81 -16.90
CA GLN A 274 -2.54 -24.83 -17.25
C GLN A 274 -1.15 -24.25 -17.01
N HIS A 275 -0.50 -24.72 -15.95
CA HIS A 275 0.83 -24.26 -15.57
C HIS A 275 1.84 -25.40 -15.75
N THR A 276 2.93 -25.10 -16.44
CA THR A 276 4.13 -25.94 -16.48
C THR A 276 5.32 -25.11 -16.07
N GLN A 277 6.18 -25.65 -15.22
CA GLN A 277 7.39 -24.94 -14.83
C GLN A 277 8.56 -25.88 -14.60
N ASN A 278 9.74 -25.29 -14.64
CA ASN A 278 10.97 -25.90 -14.18
C ASN A 278 11.92 -24.80 -13.68
N LEU A 279 13.01 -25.19 -13.07
CA LEU A 279 13.94 -24.24 -12.47
C LEU A 279 15.38 -24.73 -12.49
N SER A 280 16.32 -23.80 -12.40
CA SER A 280 17.75 -24.05 -12.32
C SER A 280 18.38 -23.03 -11.38
N PHE A 281 18.93 -23.47 -10.25
CA PHE A 281 19.59 -22.55 -9.32
C PHE A 281 20.82 -23.13 -8.64
N ILE A 282 21.76 -22.27 -8.27
CA ILE A 282 22.91 -22.61 -7.42
C ILE A 282 22.91 -21.66 -6.22
N ILE A 283 23.03 -22.20 -5.01
CA ILE A 283 22.99 -21.42 -3.77
C ILE A 283 24.06 -20.33 -3.80
N GLY A 284 23.65 -19.07 -3.61
CA GLY A 284 24.51 -17.88 -3.60
C GLY A 284 25.17 -17.51 -4.93
N ALA A 285 24.84 -18.20 -6.03
CA ALA A 285 25.55 -18.02 -7.29
C ALA A 285 25.03 -16.84 -8.12
N PRO A 286 25.93 -16.03 -8.72
CA PRO A 286 25.54 -15.06 -9.74
C PRO A 286 25.17 -15.74 -11.06
N LEU A 287 24.45 -15.03 -11.95
CA LEU A 287 24.00 -15.54 -13.25
C LEU A 287 25.15 -16.10 -14.07
N LYS A 288 26.31 -15.41 -14.06
CA LYS A 288 27.53 -15.88 -14.70
C LYS A 288 27.94 -17.29 -14.26
N TRP A 289 27.89 -17.56 -12.96
CA TRP A 289 28.33 -18.84 -12.42
C TRP A 289 27.39 -19.97 -12.80
N ILE A 290 26.09 -19.71 -12.76
CA ILE A 290 25.07 -20.66 -13.20
C ILE A 290 25.25 -20.94 -14.70
N TRP A 291 25.56 -19.94 -15.51
CA TRP A 291 25.78 -20.12 -16.95
C TRP A 291 26.93 -21.07 -17.24
N ASP A 292 28.06 -20.85 -16.55
CA ASP A 292 29.28 -21.63 -16.73
C ASP A 292 29.15 -23.06 -16.15
N ARG A 293 28.22 -23.29 -15.22
CA ARG A 293 28.06 -24.54 -14.45
C ARG A 293 26.62 -25.04 -14.37
N GLY A 294 25.85 -24.87 -15.45
CA GLY A 294 24.42 -25.22 -15.46
C GLY A 294 24.12 -26.70 -15.21
N ASP A 295 25.11 -27.57 -15.35
CA ASP A 295 25.07 -29.00 -15.03
C ASP A 295 25.25 -29.29 -13.53
N GLU A 296 25.84 -28.37 -12.77
CA GLU A 296 25.95 -28.43 -11.31
C GLU A 296 24.74 -27.79 -10.59
N ALA A 297 23.82 -27.18 -11.34
CA ALA A 297 22.64 -26.52 -10.79
C ALA A 297 21.65 -27.50 -10.15
N HIS A 298 21.02 -27.08 -9.06
CA HIS A 298 19.80 -27.71 -8.55
C HIS A 298 18.68 -27.52 -9.57
N GLY A 299 17.79 -28.50 -9.67
CA GLY A 299 16.75 -28.49 -10.70
C GLY A 299 17.25 -29.07 -12.00
N SER A 300 16.79 -28.48 -13.09
CA SER A 300 17.07 -28.96 -14.44
C SER A 300 18.14 -28.12 -15.12
N ASN A 301 18.83 -28.72 -16.08
CA ASN A 301 19.85 -28.02 -16.85
C ASN A 301 19.18 -27.07 -17.86
N PHE A 302 19.29 -25.76 -17.61
CA PHE A 302 18.66 -24.74 -18.46
C PHE A 302 19.12 -24.81 -19.94
N ASN A 303 20.34 -25.29 -20.23
CA ASN A 303 20.84 -25.42 -21.61
C ASN A 303 20.09 -26.50 -22.40
N VAL A 304 19.46 -27.46 -21.71
CA VAL A 304 18.61 -28.50 -22.32
C VAL A 304 17.16 -28.04 -22.36
N GLU A 305 16.69 -27.45 -21.26
CA GLU A 305 15.28 -27.11 -21.07
C GLU A 305 14.85 -25.89 -21.89
N LEU A 306 15.61 -24.80 -21.89
CA LEU A 306 15.19 -23.55 -22.56
C LEU A 306 15.00 -23.71 -24.08
N PRO A 307 15.87 -24.43 -24.83
CA PRO A 307 15.66 -24.65 -26.27
C PRO A 307 14.53 -25.63 -26.61
N SER A 308 13.88 -26.26 -25.62
CA SER A 308 12.83 -27.26 -25.88
C SER A 308 11.55 -26.67 -26.50
N GLY A 309 11.33 -25.36 -26.35
CA GLY A 309 10.11 -24.67 -26.77
C GLY A 309 8.95 -24.78 -25.78
N ASN A 310 9.15 -25.38 -24.61
CA ASN A 310 8.11 -25.55 -23.58
C ASN A 310 7.82 -24.31 -22.74
N TYR A 311 8.69 -23.28 -22.83
CA TYR A 311 8.64 -22.12 -21.94
C TYR A 311 8.38 -20.85 -22.74
N ASP A 312 7.40 -20.06 -22.31
CA ASP A 312 7.06 -18.74 -22.82
C ASP A 312 7.46 -17.62 -21.84
N HIS A 313 7.75 -17.97 -20.58
CA HIS A 313 8.24 -17.06 -19.56
C HIS A 313 9.59 -17.57 -19.04
N LEU A 314 10.63 -16.74 -19.14
CA LEU A 314 11.90 -16.96 -18.45
C LEU A 314 12.03 -15.94 -17.33
N VAL A 315 12.19 -16.39 -16.09
CA VAL A 315 12.34 -15.53 -14.92
C VAL A 315 13.74 -15.72 -14.36
N ILE A 316 14.55 -14.66 -14.31
CA ILE A 316 15.93 -14.73 -13.81
C ILE A 316 16.18 -13.70 -12.70
N THR A 317 17.01 -14.04 -11.70
CA THR A 317 17.54 -13.08 -10.72
C THR A 317 19.06 -13.15 -10.65
N GLU A 318 19.68 -12.00 -10.38
CA GLU A 318 21.11 -11.88 -10.11
C GLU A 318 21.39 -12.00 -8.60
N ALA A 319 22.61 -12.43 -8.26
CA ALA A 319 23.09 -12.49 -6.89
C ALA A 319 23.23 -11.12 -6.23
N LEU A 320 23.27 -11.15 -4.90
CA LEU A 320 23.34 -9.98 -4.04
C LEU A 320 24.68 -9.92 -3.29
N PRO A 321 25.21 -8.70 -3.00
CA PRO A 321 24.70 -7.39 -3.40
C PRO A 321 24.81 -7.13 -4.90
N ILE A 322 23.74 -6.64 -5.54
CA ILE A 322 23.67 -6.49 -7.00
C ILE A 322 24.77 -5.58 -7.57
N THR A 323 25.21 -4.59 -6.80
CA THR A 323 26.30 -3.68 -7.17
C THR A 323 27.61 -4.41 -7.49
N ASN A 324 27.83 -5.59 -6.91
CA ASN A 324 29.02 -6.40 -7.14
C ASN A 324 28.93 -7.26 -8.40
N HIS A 325 27.72 -7.45 -8.93
CA HIS A 325 27.44 -8.42 -10.00
C HIS A 325 26.92 -7.76 -11.27
N ILE A 326 26.53 -6.47 -11.22
CA ILE A 326 25.91 -5.77 -12.34
C ILE A 326 26.69 -5.86 -13.65
N SER A 327 28.03 -5.80 -13.61
CA SER A 327 28.87 -5.86 -14.81
C SER A 327 28.77 -7.20 -15.54
N ASP A 328 28.58 -8.29 -14.80
CA ASP A 328 28.35 -9.62 -15.37
C ASP A 328 26.87 -9.78 -15.74
N ALA A 329 25.96 -9.32 -14.88
CA ALA A 329 24.51 -9.47 -15.08
C ALA A 329 24.03 -8.93 -16.43
N VAL A 330 24.51 -7.73 -16.83
CA VAL A 330 24.18 -7.10 -18.13
C VAL A 330 24.75 -7.85 -19.33
N ILE A 331 25.72 -8.76 -19.13
CA ILE A 331 26.27 -9.63 -20.17
C ILE A 331 25.49 -10.94 -20.22
N TYR A 332 25.23 -11.55 -19.07
CA TYR A 332 24.68 -12.90 -18.99
C TYR A 332 23.15 -12.96 -19.14
N ALA A 333 22.40 -11.95 -18.69
CA ALA A 333 20.96 -11.90 -18.93
C ALA A 333 20.59 -11.92 -20.43
N PRO A 334 21.27 -11.17 -21.33
CA PRO A 334 21.11 -11.35 -22.78
C PRO A 334 21.35 -12.77 -23.29
N LEU A 335 22.33 -13.49 -22.73
CA LEU A 335 22.65 -14.86 -23.16
C LEU A 335 21.55 -15.84 -22.76
N TYR A 336 21.04 -15.73 -21.54
CA TYR A 336 19.86 -16.48 -21.10
C TYR A 336 18.63 -16.16 -21.94
N TYR A 337 18.41 -14.88 -22.27
CA TYR A 337 17.28 -14.52 -23.11
C TYR A 337 17.39 -15.13 -24.51
N GLY A 338 18.57 -15.04 -25.13
CA GLY A 338 18.84 -15.68 -26.42
C GLY A 338 18.57 -17.18 -26.38
N ARG A 339 18.95 -17.85 -25.29
CA ARG A 339 18.74 -19.29 -25.12
C ARG A 339 17.27 -19.70 -25.09
N VAL A 340 16.39 -18.97 -24.39
CA VAL A 340 14.95 -19.29 -24.43
C VAL A 340 14.33 -18.95 -25.78
N LEU A 341 14.82 -17.90 -26.45
CA LEU A 341 14.37 -17.52 -27.79
C LEU A 341 14.74 -18.56 -28.87
N GLU A 342 15.80 -19.37 -28.67
CA GLU A 342 16.12 -20.53 -29.53
C GLU A 342 14.97 -21.54 -29.59
N GLY A 343 14.29 -21.76 -28.45
CA GLY A 343 13.15 -22.68 -28.35
C GLY A 343 11.81 -22.02 -28.67
N ASN A 344 11.60 -20.80 -28.16
CA ASN A 344 10.37 -20.03 -28.35
C ASN A 344 10.66 -18.56 -28.66
N PRO A 345 10.59 -18.14 -29.94
CA PRO A 345 10.86 -16.75 -30.36
C PRO A 345 9.92 -15.69 -29.76
N ASN A 346 8.79 -16.11 -29.18
CA ASN A 346 7.82 -15.22 -28.53
C ASN A 346 7.98 -15.19 -27.00
N ALA A 347 8.99 -15.87 -26.45
CA ALA A 347 9.22 -15.89 -25.02
C ALA A 347 9.52 -14.49 -24.47
N THR A 348 9.04 -14.23 -23.26
CA THR A 348 9.29 -12.98 -22.53
C THR A 348 10.26 -13.24 -21.38
N LEU A 349 11.29 -12.40 -21.28
CA LEU A 349 12.20 -12.39 -20.14
C LEU A 349 11.63 -11.51 -19.03
N TYR A 350 11.71 -12.01 -17.79
CA TYR A 350 11.39 -11.29 -16.57
C TYR A 350 12.63 -11.26 -15.67
N ILE A 351 13.03 -10.06 -15.27
CA ILE A 351 14.04 -9.86 -14.23
C ILE A 351 13.32 -9.86 -12.88
N TYR A 352 13.62 -10.85 -12.06
CA TYR A 352 13.10 -10.96 -10.70
C TYR A 352 13.90 -10.05 -9.77
N GLN A 353 13.37 -8.86 -9.51
CA GLN A 353 13.96 -7.89 -8.59
C GLN A 353 13.80 -8.41 -7.15
N THR A 354 14.90 -8.91 -6.60
CA THR A 354 14.99 -9.38 -5.21
C THR A 354 15.29 -8.22 -4.24
N TRP A 355 15.72 -8.53 -3.02
CA TRP A 355 15.89 -7.62 -1.90
C TRP A 355 17.22 -7.89 -1.20
N PRO A 356 17.89 -6.87 -0.62
CA PRO A 356 19.10 -7.07 0.18
C PRO A 356 18.77 -7.69 1.54
N ASP A 357 19.82 -8.05 2.27
CA ASP A 357 19.77 -8.49 3.66
C ASP A 357 19.02 -7.49 4.57
N LEU A 358 18.18 -7.97 5.48
CA LEU A 358 17.34 -7.17 6.38
C LEU A 358 18.13 -6.24 7.32
N PHE A 359 19.42 -6.49 7.57
CA PHE A 359 20.26 -5.71 8.47
C PHE A 359 21.02 -4.57 7.80
N VAL A 360 20.86 -4.35 6.49
CA VAL A 360 21.37 -3.12 5.87
C VAL A 360 20.67 -1.90 6.50
N ASN A 361 21.43 -0.81 6.70
CA ASN A 361 20.99 0.34 7.51
C ASN A 361 19.68 0.98 7.01
N ASP A 362 19.52 1.08 5.69
CA ASP A 362 18.33 1.63 5.04
C ASP A 362 17.80 0.62 4.01
N TRP A 363 17.17 -0.45 4.50
CA TRP A 363 16.67 -1.54 3.67
C TRP A 363 15.66 -1.08 2.62
N VAL A 364 14.78 -0.14 2.98
CA VAL A 364 13.79 0.43 2.05
C VAL A 364 14.49 1.28 0.99
N GLY A 365 15.33 2.24 1.39
CA GLY A 365 16.04 3.10 0.45
C GLY A 365 17.02 2.33 -0.44
N GLN A 366 17.61 1.23 0.05
CA GLN A 366 18.46 0.37 -0.77
C GLN A 366 17.66 -0.34 -1.86
N ILE A 367 16.51 -0.94 -1.56
CA ILE A 367 15.65 -1.57 -2.58
C ILE A 367 15.20 -0.55 -3.64
N GLU A 368 14.79 0.64 -3.20
CA GLU A 368 14.33 1.71 -4.10
C GLU A 368 15.46 2.22 -4.99
N SER A 369 16.66 2.44 -4.43
CA SER A 369 17.82 2.93 -5.19
C SER A 369 18.45 1.88 -6.10
N GLU A 370 18.40 0.59 -5.74
CA GLU A 370 18.95 -0.50 -6.55
C GLU A 370 18.07 -0.86 -7.75
N ARG A 371 16.84 -0.33 -7.84
CA ARG A 371 15.94 -0.51 -8.99
C ARG A 371 16.63 -0.27 -10.34
N VAL A 372 17.48 0.75 -10.39
CA VAL A 372 18.22 1.13 -11.60
C VAL A 372 19.11 0.00 -12.14
N TYR A 373 19.63 -0.88 -11.27
CA TYR A 373 20.48 -2.00 -11.69
C TYR A 373 19.65 -3.14 -12.29
N TRP A 374 18.47 -3.41 -11.71
CA TRP A 374 17.53 -4.39 -12.26
C TRP A 374 17.00 -3.97 -13.64
N GLU A 375 16.70 -2.67 -13.80
CA GLU A 375 16.32 -2.09 -15.09
C GLU A 375 17.46 -2.15 -16.12
N GLN A 376 18.70 -1.89 -15.71
CA GLN A 376 19.88 -2.03 -16.59
C GLN A 376 20.03 -3.46 -17.13
N ILE A 377 19.79 -4.50 -16.30
CA ILE A 377 19.85 -5.90 -16.74
C ILE A 377 18.77 -6.18 -17.79
N ALA A 378 17.54 -5.77 -17.53
CA ALA A 378 16.42 -5.93 -18.45
C ALA A 378 16.65 -5.18 -19.77
N ASP A 379 17.13 -3.93 -19.70
CA ASP A 379 17.41 -3.10 -20.87
C ASP A 379 18.57 -3.66 -21.72
N ALA A 380 19.62 -4.18 -21.08
CA ALA A 380 20.72 -4.85 -21.78
C ALA A 380 20.22 -6.08 -22.56
N ALA A 381 19.37 -6.91 -21.95
CA ALA A 381 18.77 -8.07 -22.62
C ALA A 381 17.86 -7.65 -23.79
N GLY A 382 17.06 -6.58 -23.62
CA GLY A 382 16.21 -6.05 -24.69
C GLY A 382 17.00 -5.47 -25.85
N ALA A 383 18.08 -4.74 -25.56
CA ALA A 383 18.95 -4.15 -26.57
C ALA A 383 19.69 -5.21 -27.40
N ALA A 384 20.06 -6.34 -26.78
CA ALA A 384 20.69 -7.45 -27.47
C ALA A 384 19.72 -8.22 -28.39
N HIS A 385 18.42 -8.20 -28.09
CA HIS A 385 17.38 -8.92 -28.83
C HIS A 385 16.23 -7.99 -29.26
N PRO A 386 16.48 -6.99 -30.13
CA PRO A 386 15.53 -5.91 -30.41
C PRO A 386 14.26 -6.33 -31.16
N ASN A 387 14.23 -7.56 -31.70
CA ASN A 387 13.05 -8.12 -32.39
C ASN A 387 12.19 -9.02 -31.48
N ALA A 388 12.62 -9.25 -30.23
CA ALA A 388 11.89 -10.05 -29.26
C ALA A 388 11.01 -9.16 -28.36
N ALA A 389 10.23 -9.78 -27.47
CA ALA A 389 9.46 -9.06 -26.47
C ALA A 389 10.38 -8.21 -25.58
N THR A 390 9.94 -7.02 -25.18
CA THR A 390 10.69 -6.21 -24.23
C THR A 390 10.76 -6.92 -22.88
N PRO A 391 11.96 -7.11 -22.29
CA PRO A 391 12.07 -7.70 -20.96
C PRO A 391 11.35 -6.88 -19.88
N LEU A 392 10.71 -7.58 -18.96
CA LEU A 392 9.89 -7.05 -17.88
C LEU A 392 10.55 -7.29 -16.52
N ILE A 393 9.97 -6.74 -15.45
CA ILE A 393 10.46 -6.88 -14.07
C ILE A 393 9.37 -7.47 -13.18
N VAL A 394 9.72 -8.44 -12.35
CA VAL A 394 8.89 -8.88 -11.22
C VAL A 394 9.31 -8.06 -9.99
N PRO A 395 8.47 -7.14 -9.49
CA PRO A 395 8.86 -6.15 -8.47
C PRO A 395 8.73 -6.69 -7.04
N ALA A 396 9.41 -7.78 -6.72
CA ALA A 396 9.26 -8.43 -5.42
C ALA A 396 9.91 -7.67 -4.26
N GLY A 397 11.08 -7.06 -4.45
CA GLY A 397 11.65 -6.13 -3.48
C GLY A 397 10.68 -5.00 -3.11
N PRO A 398 10.17 -4.21 -4.07
CA PRO A 398 9.15 -3.20 -3.83
C PRO A 398 7.87 -3.75 -3.16
N ALA A 399 7.43 -4.95 -3.52
CA ALA A 399 6.27 -5.59 -2.89
C ALA A 399 6.51 -5.88 -1.40
N LEU A 400 7.71 -6.33 -1.03
CA LEU A 400 8.06 -6.56 0.37
C LEU A 400 8.23 -5.24 1.16
N VAL A 401 8.68 -4.17 0.52
CA VAL A 401 8.70 -2.83 1.13
C VAL A 401 7.28 -2.40 1.51
N GLU A 402 6.32 -2.54 0.60
CA GLU A 402 4.92 -2.20 0.88
C GLU A 402 4.33 -3.12 1.96
N LEU A 403 4.60 -4.43 1.90
CA LEU A 403 4.18 -5.35 2.95
C LEU A 403 4.75 -4.97 4.32
N ARG A 404 6.03 -4.60 4.38
CA ARG A 404 6.68 -4.13 5.62
C ARG A 404 5.98 -2.90 6.17
N ARG A 405 5.70 -1.89 5.33
CA ARG A 405 4.98 -0.67 5.72
C ARG A 405 3.62 -1.01 6.33
N ARG A 406 2.87 -1.95 5.74
CA ARG A 406 1.57 -2.40 6.28
C ARG A 406 1.70 -3.16 7.60
N ILE A 407 2.72 -4.00 7.76
CA ILE A 407 3.00 -4.70 9.03
C ILE A 407 3.31 -3.67 10.13
N GLU A 408 4.21 -2.72 9.86
CA GLU A 408 4.61 -1.68 10.82
C GLU A 408 3.45 -0.74 11.19
N ALA A 409 2.50 -0.54 10.27
CA ALA A 409 1.26 0.20 10.51
C ALA A 409 0.18 -0.61 11.25
N GLY A 410 0.40 -1.90 11.54
CA GLY A 410 -0.58 -2.78 12.19
C GLY A 410 -1.75 -3.17 11.29
N LEU A 411 -1.56 -3.11 9.97
CA LEU A 411 -2.60 -3.39 8.96
C LEU A 411 -2.61 -4.85 8.48
N VAL A 412 -1.70 -5.69 8.98
CA VAL A 412 -1.66 -7.13 8.65
C VAL A 412 -2.11 -7.94 9.87
N PRO A 413 -3.30 -8.58 9.84
CA PRO A 413 -3.82 -9.32 10.99
C PRO A 413 -2.84 -10.38 11.50
N GLY A 414 -2.53 -10.33 12.80
CA GLY A 414 -1.67 -11.32 13.45
C GLY A 414 -0.17 -11.23 13.13
N ILE A 415 0.26 -10.36 12.22
CA ILE A 415 1.67 -10.18 11.84
C ILE A 415 2.12 -8.80 12.31
N THR A 416 3.08 -8.77 13.23
CA THR A 416 3.58 -7.53 13.85
C THR A 416 5.04 -7.22 13.51
N GLU A 417 5.76 -8.18 12.93
CA GLU A 417 7.12 -8.00 12.46
C GLU A 417 7.38 -8.85 11.21
N ILE A 418 8.21 -8.31 10.30
CA ILE A 418 8.54 -8.98 9.04
C ILE A 418 9.57 -10.11 9.24
N ARG A 419 10.52 -9.93 10.16
CA ARG A 419 11.51 -10.95 10.54
C ARG A 419 10.84 -12.03 11.39
N GLY A 420 11.21 -13.28 11.18
CA GLY A 420 10.62 -14.44 11.87
C GLY A 420 9.25 -14.87 11.32
N THR A 421 8.51 -13.96 10.66
CA THR A 421 7.20 -14.26 10.07
C THR A 421 7.25 -14.39 8.54
N ILE A 422 7.81 -13.38 7.86
CA ILE A 422 7.99 -13.37 6.39
C ILE A 422 9.37 -13.90 6.04
N PHE A 423 10.39 -13.50 6.80
CA PHE A 423 11.77 -13.96 6.65
C PHE A 423 12.14 -14.96 7.74
N ILE A 424 12.76 -16.09 7.37
CA ILE A 424 13.24 -17.08 8.35
C ILE A 424 14.59 -16.69 8.94
N ASP A 425 15.42 -16.00 8.15
CA ASP A 425 16.68 -15.42 8.58
C ASP A 425 16.77 -13.96 8.10
N ASP A 426 17.97 -13.49 7.76
CA ASP A 426 18.23 -12.13 7.30
C ASP A 426 17.95 -11.91 5.81
N ILE A 427 17.74 -12.97 5.02
CA ILE A 427 17.51 -12.84 3.57
C ILE A 427 16.51 -13.84 2.97
N HIS A 428 16.39 -15.04 3.54
CA HIS A 428 15.54 -16.13 3.08
C HIS A 428 14.12 -16.04 3.67
N MET A 429 13.17 -16.55 2.89
CA MET A 429 11.75 -16.49 3.21
C MET A 429 11.30 -17.68 4.08
N THR A 430 10.29 -17.45 4.92
CA THR A 430 9.46 -18.53 5.47
C THR A 430 8.55 -19.09 4.36
N LEU A 431 7.76 -20.15 4.64
CA LEU A 431 6.71 -20.58 3.72
C LEU A 431 5.67 -19.48 3.46
N LEU A 432 5.35 -18.68 4.47
CA LEU A 432 4.43 -17.55 4.33
C LEU A 432 5.05 -16.42 3.47
N GLY A 433 6.36 -16.17 3.60
CA GLY A 433 7.08 -15.26 2.72
C GLY A 433 7.10 -15.74 1.28
N ASN A 434 7.40 -17.02 1.04
CA ASN A 434 7.34 -17.63 -0.29
C ASN A 434 5.93 -17.58 -0.90
N TYR A 435 4.89 -17.72 -0.08
CA TYR A 435 3.50 -17.54 -0.49
C TYR A 435 3.20 -16.13 -0.99
N PHE A 436 3.70 -15.10 -0.30
CA PHE A 436 3.61 -13.73 -0.77
C PHE A 436 4.36 -13.52 -2.10
N ILE A 437 5.59 -14.03 -2.21
CA ILE A 437 6.37 -13.96 -3.45
C ILE A 437 5.66 -14.68 -4.60
N ALA A 438 5.05 -15.84 -4.36
CA ALA A 438 4.26 -16.55 -5.36
C ALA A 438 3.09 -15.70 -5.88
N MET A 439 2.42 -14.90 -5.04
CA MET A 439 1.39 -13.96 -5.50
C MET A 439 1.95 -12.83 -6.37
N VAL A 440 3.12 -12.29 -6.05
CA VAL A 440 3.78 -11.26 -6.87
C VAL A 440 4.17 -11.83 -8.24
N GLN A 441 4.70 -13.05 -8.24
CA GLN A 441 5.01 -13.80 -9.47
C GLN A 441 3.74 -14.07 -10.27
N TYR A 442 2.69 -14.60 -9.65
CA TYR A 442 1.40 -14.84 -10.28
C TYR A 442 0.87 -13.57 -10.93
N ALA A 443 0.84 -12.46 -10.17
CA ALA A 443 0.31 -11.19 -10.65
C ALA A 443 1.06 -10.69 -11.88
N THR A 444 2.38 -10.86 -11.90
CA THR A 444 3.24 -10.40 -13.01
C THR A 444 3.17 -11.31 -14.23
N LEU A 445 3.32 -12.62 -14.04
CA LEU A 445 3.41 -13.59 -15.13
C LEU A 445 2.05 -13.82 -15.80
N TYR A 446 1.00 -13.99 -15.00
CA TYR A 446 -0.36 -14.16 -15.51
C TYR A 446 -1.01 -12.84 -15.91
N LYS A 447 -0.41 -11.70 -15.51
CA LYS A 447 -0.97 -10.35 -15.69
C LYS A 447 -2.38 -10.24 -15.13
N ARG A 448 -2.59 -10.84 -13.95
CA ARG A 448 -3.90 -11.02 -13.33
C ARG A 448 -3.85 -10.70 -11.86
N CYS A 449 -4.94 -10.16 -11.35
CA CYS A 449 -5.09 -9.97 -9.91
C CYS A 449 -5.05 -11.33 -9.21
N PRO A 450 -4.20 -11.52 -8.18
CA PRO A 450 -4.12 -12.75 -7.42
C PRO A 450 -5.28 -12.83 -6.40
N SER A 451 -6.53 -12.58 -6.78
CA SER A 451 -7.66 -12.62 -5.84
C SER A 451 -8.12 -14.06 -5.57
N THR A 452 -8.56 -14.34 -4.35
CA THR A 452 -9.11 -15.65 -3.94
C THR A 452 -8.12 -16.81 -4.07
N MET A 453 -6.82 -16.54 -3.90
CA MET A 453 -5.79 -17.57 -3.93
C MET A 453 -6.00 -18.61 -2.82
N LYS A 454 -5.68 -19.85 -3.15
CA LYS A 454 -5.64 -20.98 -2.23
C LYS A 454 -4.91 -20.62 -0.93
N THR A 455 -5.45 -21.05 0.21
CA THR A 455 -4.88 -20.79 1.56
C THR A 455 -4.28 -22.02 2.22
N ASP A 456 -4.49 -23.20 1.66
CA ASP A 456 -4.18 -24.50 2.27
C ASP A 456 -3.36 -25.35 1.28
N PHE A 457 -2.14 -25.71 1.63
CA PHE A 457 -1.24 -26.46 0.74
C PHE A 457 -0.83 -27.77 1.41
N SER A 458 -0.89 -28.85 0.65
CA SER A 458 -0.11 -30.04 0.96
C SER A 458 1.32 -29.86 0.45
N GLY A 459 2.29 -30.40 1.18
CA GLY A 459 3.69 -30.30 0.80
C GLY A 459 4.02 -31.12 -0.46
N PRO A 460 5.20 -30.89 -1.06
CA PRO A 460 5.61 -31.56 -2.29
C PRO A 460 5.73 -33.09 -2.15
N PHE A 461 5.80 -33.62 -0.92
CA PHE A 461 5.82 -35.06 -0.65
C PHE A 461 4.53 -35.56 0.02
N GLY A 462 3.46 -34.76 -0.03
CA GLY A 462 2.14 -35.11 0.49
C GLY A 462 1.95 -34.81 1.98
N GLU A 463 2.78 -33.96 2.57
CA GLU A 463 2.62 -33.50 3.94
C GLU A 463 1.30 -32.72 4.10
N PRO A 464 0.38 -33.13 4.99
CA PRO A 464 -0.83 -32.35 5.25
C PRO A 464 -0.47 -31.04 5.96
N ASP A 465 -1.27 -30.00 5.70
CA ASP A 465 -1.17 -28.68 6.35
C ASP A 465 0.24 -28.06 6.30
N TRP A 466 0.99 -28.32 5.21
CA TRP A 466 2.36 -27.83 5.03
C TRP A 466 2.43 -26.30 5.06
N LEU A 467 1.45 -25.64 4.45
CA LEU A 467 1.22 -24.21 4.58
C LEU A 467 -0.28 -23.96 4.73
N VAL A 468 -0.65 -23.27 5.81
CA VAL A 468 -2.01 -22.78 6.04
C VAL A 468 -1.95 -21.27 6.30
N VAL A 469 -2.65 -20.50 5.49
CA VAL A 469 -2.66 -19.03 5.52
C VAL A 469 -4.01 -18.54 6.02
N ASP A 470 -3.99 -17.64 7.00
CA ASP A 470 -5.21 -16.95 7.44
C ASP A 470 -5.82 -16.17 6.26
N PRO A 471 -7.12 -16.37 5.92
CA PRO A 471 -7.76 -15.64 4.83
C PRO A 471 -7.67 -14.12 4.91
N ALA A 472 -7.55 -13.55 6.12
CA ALA A 472 -7.37 -12.12 6.33
C ALA A 472 -5.93 -11.67 6.01
N VAL A 473 -4.92 -12.50 6.32
CA VAL A 473 -3.53 -12.26 5.89
C VAL A 473 -3.43 -12.39 4.37
N ARG A 474 -4.01 -13.45 3.80
CA ARG A 474 -4.10 -13.64 2.35
C ARG A 474 -4.64 -12.39 1.68
N ALA A 475 -5.80 -11.88 2.12
CA ALA A 475 -6.42 -10.71 1.48
C ALA A 475 -5.50 -9.49 1.41
N VAL A 476 -4.70 -9.24 2.47
CA VAL A 476 -3.71 -8.16 2.46
C VAL A 476 -2.56 -8.46 1.49
N PHE A 477 -2.08 -9.70 1.43
CA PHE A 477 -1.02 -10.10 0.49
C PHE A 477 -1.46 -9.96 -0.97
N GLU A 478 -2.69 -10.36 -1.29
CA GLU A 478 -3.28 -10.20 -2.62
C GLU A 478 -3.35 -8.73 -3.02
N GLU A 479 -3.79 -7.87 -2.09
CA GLU A 479 -3.88 -6.43 -2.31
C GLU A 479 -2.51 -5.81 -2.55
N VAL A 480 -1.52 -6.11 -1.70
CA VAL A 480 -0.15 -5.60 -1.85
C VAL A 480 0.47 -6.06 -3.17
N ALA A 481 0.39 -7.36 -3.47
CA ALA A 481 0.95 -7.91 -4.70
C ALA A 481 0.33 -7.24 -5.92
N TRP A 482 -1.00 -7.10 -5.96
CA TRP A 482 -1.67 -6.44 -7.07
C TRP A 482 -1.34 -4.95 -7.17
N GLN A 483 -1.39 -4.22 -6.05
CA GLN A 483 -1.09 -2.78 -6.02
C GLN A 483 0.30 -2.50 -6.58
N VAL A 484 1.32 -3.23 -6.11
CA VAL A 484 2.70 -2.99 -6.54
C VAL A 484 2.91 -3.43 -7.98
N VAL A 485 2.43 -4.61 -8.38
CA VAL A 485 2.62 -5.11 -9.75
C VAL A 485 1.89 -4.24 -10.77
N SER A 486 0.64 -3.85 -10.51
CA SER A 486 -0.15 -3.04 -11.45
C SER A 486 0.28 -1.57 -11.54
N SER A 487 0.98 -1.06 -10.53
CA SER A 487 1.56 0.29 -10.55
C SER A 487 2.98 0.34 -11.09
N ASP A 488 3.66 -0.80 -11.21
CA ASP A 488 5.02 -0.87 -11.73
C ASP A 488 5.03 -0.81 -13.28
N PRO A 489 5.60 0.25 -13.89
CA PRO A 489 5.57 0.42 -15.35
C PRO A 489 6.40 -0.64 -16.10
N ARG A 490 7.26 -1.40 -15.42
CA ARG A 490 8.10 -2.46 -15.98
C ARG A 490 7.53 -3.85 -15.77
N SER A 491 6.42 -4.02 -15.03
CA SER A 491 5.81 -5.34 -14.82
C SER A 491 5.10 -5.89 -16.07
N GLY A 492 4.69 -5.00 -16.97
CA GLY A 492 3.90 -5.34 -18.15
C GLY A 492 2.43 -5.66 -17.87
N VAL A 493 1.97 -5.38 -16.65
CA VAL A 493 0.56 -5.35 -16.22
C VAL A 493 0.03 -3.92 -16.41
N ARG A 494 -1.21 -3.77 -16.92
CA ARG A 494 -1.82 -2.47 -17.25
C ARG A 494 -3.26 -2.39 -16.79
#